data_AF-A0A2J7PHF3-F1
#
_entry.id   AF-A0A2J7PHF3-F1
#
_cell.length_a   1.000
_cell.length_b   1.000
_cell.length_c   1.000
_cell.angle_alpha   90.00
_cell.angle_beta   90.00
_cell.angle_gamma   90.00
#
_symmetry.space_group_name_H-M   'P 1'
#
loop_
_entity.id
_entity.type
_entity.pdbx_description
1 polymer ?
#
loop_
_entity_poly.entity_id
_entity_poly.type
_entity_poly.pdbx_seq_one_letter_code
_entity_poly.pdbx_strand_id
1 'polypeptide(L)'
;KSATETYNLLTEVYGDQCLSRTQVFKWFKKFMGGRKNVGNDPKLCRPSTAKTPENVEKVARIVRRDRRLSIRAISELTNINKESVRFQQWKIRMERCRDRGGDYKLVH
;
A
#
# COMPACT_ATOMS: atom_id res chain seq x y z
N LYS A 1 -0.38 -14.37 -31.35
CA LYS A 1 -0.49 -12.90 -31.35
C LYS A 1 0.86 -12.29 -30.99
N SER A 2 1.37 -11.34 -31.76
CA SER A 2 2.59 -10.59 -31.48
C SER A 2 2.31 -9.38 -30.58
N ALA A 3 3.36 -8.79 -30.01
CA ALA A 3 3.24 -7.57 -29.22
C ALA A 3 2.68 -6.40 -30.05
N THR A 4 3.04 -6.33 -31.34
CA THR A 4 2.56 -5.30 -32.27
C THR A 4 1.07 -5.48 -32.58
N GLU A 5 0.63 -6.71 -32.87
CA GLU A 5 -0.80 -7.02 -33.05
C GLU A 5 -1.61 -6.67 -31.79
N THR A 6 -1.07 -6.98 -30.62
CA THR A 6 -1.69 -6.66 -29.33
C THR A 6 -1.82 -5.14 -29.14
N TYR A 7 -0.79 -4.38 -29.50
CA TYR A 7 -0.82 -2.91 -29.44
C TYR A 7 -1.85 -2.32 -30.39
N ASN A 8 -1.94 -2.82 -31.62
CA ASN A 8 -2.93 -2.34 -32.60
C ASN A 8 -4.36 -2.60 -32.11
N LEU A 9 -4.64 -3.80 -31.60
CA LEU A 9 -5.93 -4.15 -31.03
C LEU A 9 -6.30 -3.27 -29.82
N LEU A 10 -5.33 -2.98 -28.94
CA LEU A 10 -5.57 -2.09 -27.81
C LEU A 10 -5.79 -0.64 -28.25
N THR A 11 -5.09 -0.18 -29.28
CA THR A 11 -5.25 1.16 -29.82
C THR A 11 -6.60 1.33 -30.51
N GLU A 12 -7.09 0.32 -31.20
CA GLU A 12 -8.41 0.32 -31.84
C GLU A 12 -9.55 0.43 -30.80
N VAL A 13 -9.42 -0.25 -29.66
CA VAL A 13 -10.44 -0.24 -28.61
C VAL A 13 -10.36 1.01 -27.70
N TYR A 14 -9.16 1.45 -27.35
CA TYR A 14 -8.95 2.49 -26.33
C TYR A 14 -8.49 3.84 -26.89
N GLY A 15 -8.10 3.92 -28.16
CA GLY A 15 -7.63 5.15 -28.81
C GLY A 15 -6.57 5.87 -27.98
N ASP A 16 -6.83 7.15 -27.67
CA ASP A 16 -5.92 8.01 -26.90
C ASP A 16 -5.76 7.60 -25.43
N GLN A 17 -6.66 6.76 -24.90
CA GLN A 17 -6.55 6.20 -23.55
C GLN A 17 -5.74 4.89 -23.52
N CYS A 18 -5.23 4.44 -24.68
CA CYS A 18 -4.39 3.26 -24.75
C CYS A 18 -3.06 3.46 -24.01
N LEU A 19 -2.54 2.38 -23.44
CA LEU A 19 -1.18 2.34 -22.92
C LEU A 19 -0.18 2.65 -24.03
N SER A 20 0.91 3.34 -23.68
CA SER A 20 2.01 3.57 -24.62
C SER A 20 2.55 2.25 -25.18
N ARG A 21 3.07 2.28 -26.40
CA ARG A 21 3.67 1.11 -27.07
C ARG A 21 4.68 0.39 -26.17
N THR A 22 5.54 1.13 -25.47
CA THR A 22 6.53 0.59 -24.52
C THR A 22 5.87 -0.16 -23.36
N GLN A 23 4.77 0.37 -22.80
CA GLN A 23 4.05 -0.29 -21.72
C GLN A 23 3.35 -1.57 -22.20
N VAL A 24 2.73 -1.54 -23.39
CA VAL A 24 2.09 -2.73 -23.98
C VAL A 24 3.13 -3.84 -24.19
N PHE A 25 4.29 -3.53 -24.74
CA PHE A 25 5.36 -4.51 -24.95
C PHE A 25 5.90 -5.07 -23.63
N LYS A 26 6.05 -4.23 -22.60
CA LYS A 26 6.46 -4.65 -21.26
C LYS A 26 5.44 -5.62 -20.65
N TRP A 27 4.15 -5.31 -20.74
CA TRP A 27 3.08 -6.18 -20.26
C TRP A 27 2.97 -7.46 -21.08
N PHE A 28 3.08 -7.38 -22.41
CA PHE A 28 3.10 -8.53 -23.29
C PHE A 28 4.21 -9.52 -22.90
N LYS A 29 5.44 -9.04 -22.67
CA LYS A 29 6.55 -9.88 -22.20
C LYS A 29 6.26 -10.52 -20.84
N LYS A 30 5.65 -9.77 -19.91
CA LYS A 30 5.26 -10.28 -18.58
C LYS A 30 4.21 -11.40 -18.69
N PHE A 31 3.19 -11.23 -19.54
CA PHE A 31 2.16 -12.24 -19.75
C PHE A 31 2.70 -13.48 -20.46
N MET A 32 3.57 -13.31 -21.46
CA MET A 32 4.29 -14.44 -22.09
C MET A 32 5.20 -15.18 -21.11
N GLY A 33 5.74 -14.47 -20.10
CA GLY A 33 6.49 -15.05 -18.99
C GLY A 33 5.63 -15.74 -17.92
N GLY A 34 4.33 -15.96 -18.16
CA GLY A 34 3.45 -16.70 -17.25
C GLY A 34 2.80 -15.87 -16.13
N ARG A 35 3.01 -14.53 -16.10
CA ARG A 35 2.29 -13.65 -15.17
C ARG A 35 0.80 -13.70 -15.48
N LYS A 36 -0.05 -13.90 -14.46
CA LYS A 36 -1.53 -13.87 -14.59
C LYS A 36 -2.20 -12.66 -13.94
N ASN A 37 -1.47 -11.93 -13.08
CA ASN A 37 -2.01 -10.77 -12.38
C ASN A 37 -1.67 -9.44 -13.08
N VAL A 38 -2.61 -8.49 -13.03
CA VAL A 38 -2.45 -7.11 -13.53
C VAL A 38 -2.02 -6.15 -12.42
N GLY A 39 -2.06 -6.61 -11.16
CA GLY A 39 -1.60 -5.83 -10.01
C GLY A 39 -0.13 -5.44 -10.13
N ASN A 40 0.24 -4.34 -9.46
CA ASN A 40 1.64 -3.92 -9.36
C ASN A 40 2.49 -5.00 -8.69
N ASP A 41 3.72 -5.16 -9.15
CA ASP A 41 4.70 -5.95 -8.42
C ASP A 41 4.89 -5.38 -7.00
N PRO A 42 5.19 -6.23 -6.01
CA PRO A 42 5.58 -5.76 -4.69
C PRO A 42 6.70 -4.73 -4.87
N LYS A 43 6.40 -3.47 -4.60
CA LYS A 43 7.43 -2.43 -4.61
C LYS A 43 8.35 -2.76 -3.45
N LEU A 44 9.64 -2.98 -3.73
CA LEU A 44 10.70 -2.88 -2.74
C LEU A 44 10.79 -1.40 -2.33
N CYS A 45 9.78 -0.93 -1.59
CA CYS A 45 9.86 0.34 -0.92
C CYS A 45 11.02 0.23 0.08
N ARG A 46 11.89 1.25 0.13
CA ARG A 46 12.88 1.35 1.22
C ARG A 46 12.14 1.09 2.52
N PRO A 47 12.53 0.09 3.33
CA PRO A 47 11.90 -0.11 4.63
C PRO A 47 12.11 1.20 5.38
N SER A 48 11.02 1.92 5.61
CA SER A 48 11.07 3.04 6.54
C SER A 48 11.54 2.42 7.85
N THR A 49 12.62 2.95 8.45
CA THR A 49 13.12 2.49 9.75
C THR A 49 12.02 2.50 10.81
N ALA A 50 10.98 3.31 10.62
CA ALA A 50 9.79 3.32 11.45
C ALA A 50 8.87 2.09 11.30
N LYS A 51 8.91 1.36 10.19
CA LYS A 51 8.01 0.23 9.85
C LYS A 51 8.64 -1.14 10.08
N THR A 52 9.76 -1.24 10.80
CA THR A 52 10.30 -2.56 11.19
C THR A 52 9.32 -3.27 12.13
N PRO A 53 9.29 -4.61 12.15
CA PRO A 53 8.39 -5.37 13.02
C PRO A 53 8.48 -4.97 14.50
N GLU A 54 9.69 -4.69 14.98
CA GLU A 54 9.97 -4.30 16.36
C GLU A 54 9.33 -2.94 16.69
N ASN A 55 9.48 -1.97 15.79
CA ASN A 55 8.93 -0.63 15.95
C ASN A 55 7.40 -0.64 15.86
N VAL A 56 6.83 -1.44 14.96
CA VAL A 56 5.39 -1.67 14.86
C VAL A 56 4.86 -2.27 16.16
N GLU A 57 5.51 -3.30 16.71
CA GLU A 57 5.07 -3.95 17.95
C GLU A 57 5.21 -3.04 19.17
N LYS A 58 6.27 -2.23 19.22
CA LYS A 58 6.47 -1.22 20.28
C LYS A 58 5.32 -0.20 20.30
N VAL A 59 4.95 0.35 19.13
CA VAL A 59 3.81 1.27 19.00
C VAL A 59 2.49 0.55 19.32
N ALA A 60 2.31 -0.69 18.85
CA ALA A 60 1.10 -1.46 19.10
C ALA A 60 0.87 -1.71 20.58
N ARG A 61 1.91 -2.08 21.33
CA ARG A 61 1.86 -2.27 22.78
C ARG A 61 1.42 -0.98 23.51
N ILE A 62 1.99 0.16 23.15
CA ILE A 62 1.65 1.46 23.75
C ILE A 62 0.18 1.82 23.45
N VAL A 63 -0.24 1.71 22.19
CA VAL A 63 -1.60 2.06 21.73
C VAL A 63 -2.67 1.11 22.28
N ARG A 64 -2.32 -0.16 22.54
CA ARG A 64 -3.21 -1.14 23.19
C ARG A 64 -3.32 -0.86 24.69
N ARG A 65 -2.23 -0.48 25.35
CA ARG A 65 -2.19 -0.18 26.79
C ARG A 65 -2.91 1.13 27.13
N ASP A 66 -2.66 2.19 26.36
CA ASP A 66 -3.29 3.49 26.57
C ASP A 66 -3.72 4.13 25.25
N ARG A 67 -5.03 4.16 25.03
CA ARG A 67 -5.64 4.72 23.82
C ARG A 67 -5.66 6.24 23.81
N ARG A 68 -5.48 6.90 24.96
CA ARG A 68 -5.54 8.36 25.12
C ARG A 68 -4.22 9.06 24.79
N LEU A 69 -3.12 8.31 24.66
CA LEU A 69 -1.83 8.88 24.30
C LEU A 69 -1.86 9.56 22.94
N SER A 70 -1.31 10.78 22.91
CA SER A 70 -1.15 11.56 21.69
C SER A 70 -0.08 10.95 20.78
N ILE A 71 -0.18 11.24 19.48
CA ILE A 71 0.85 10.84 18.50
C ILE A 71 2.23 11.37 18.90
N ARG A 72 2.29 12.57 19.50
CA ARG A 72 3.54 13.18 19.98
C ARG A 72 4.16 12.36 21.12
N ALA A 73 3.37 11.99 22.14
CA ALA A 73 3.86 11.20 23.25
C ALA A 73 4.37 9.83 22.80
N ILE A 74 3.65 9.17 21.88
CA ILE A 74 4.08 7.86 21.34
C ILE A 74 5.37 8.01 20.53
N SER A 75 5.51 9.08 19.74
CA SER A 75 6.71 9.39 18.98
C SER A 75 7.93 9.56 19.90
N GLU A 76 7.78 10.30 20.99
CA GLU A 76 8.84 10.52 21.99
C GLU A 76 9.22 9.21 22.72
N LEU A 77 8.24 8.38 23.10
CA LEU A 77 8.49 7.08 23.75
C LEU A 77 9.15 6.03 22.82
N THR A 78 8.87 6.12 21.53
CA THR A 78 9.34 5.13 20.55
C THR A 78 10.58 5.57 19.78
N ASN A 79 10.91 6.86 19.80
CA ASN A 79 11.87 7.51 18.93
C ASN A 79 11.56 7.28 17.43
N ILE A 80 10.26 7.27 17.10
CA ILE A 80 9.76 7.10 15.73
C ILE A 80 9.13 8.41 15.30
N ASN A 81 9.30 8.79 14.02
CA ASN A 81 8.68 10.01 13.51
C ASN A 81 7.14 10.00 13.65
N LYS A 82 6.57 11.17 13.92
CA LYS A 82 5.14 11.37 14.21
C LYS A 82 4.22 10.84 13.09
N GLU A 83 4.61 10.99 11.82
CA GLU A 83 3.80 10.53 10.69
C GLU A 83 3.71 9.01 10.62
N SER A 84 4.80 8.31 10.92
CA SER A 84 4.81 6.84 10.96
C SER A 84 4.02 6.32 12.15
N VAL A 85 4.10 6.99 13.30
CA VAL A 85 3.25 6.70 14.47
C VAL A 85 1.77 6.91 14.14
N ARG A 86 1.42 8.03 13.48
CA ARG A 86 0.04 8.32 13.03
C ARG A 86 -0.48 7.19 12.14
N PHE A 87 0.31 6.78 11.15
CA PHE A 87 -0.06 5.69 10.23
C PHE A 87 -0.23 4.34 10.96
N GLN A 88 0.68 3.99 11.88
CA GLN A 88 0.58 2.75 12.65
C GLN A 88 -0.61 2.77 13.61
N GLN A 89 -0.81 3.87 14.34
CA GLN A 89 -1.94 4.05 15.24
C GLN A 89 -3.27 3.96 14.48
N TRP A 90 -3.36 4.56 13.29
CA TRP A 90 -4.50 4.42 12.39
C TRP A 90 -4.75 2.95 12.05
N LYS A 91 -3.74 2.22 11.56
CA LYS A 91 -3.87 0.81 11.19
C LYS A 91 -4.38 -0.06 12.36
N ILE A 92 -3.82 0.11 13.56
CA ILE A 92 -4.23 -0.62 14.78
C ILE A 92 -5.67 -0.28 15.19
N ARG A 93 -6.10 0.97 15.00
CA ARG A 93 -7.49 1.37 15.26
C ARG A 93 -8.42 0.79 14.19
N MET A 94 -8.00 0.78 12.92
CA MET A 94 -8.75 0.21 11.79
C MET A 94 -9.07 -1.27 12.01
N GLU A 95 -8.04 -2.08 12.26
CA GLU A 95 -8.18 -3.53 12.51
C GLU A 95 -9.17 -3.81 13.65
N ARG A 96 -9.03 -3.12 14.80
CA ARG A 96 -9.93 -3.31 15.97
C ARG A 96 -11.39 -2.98 15.74
N CYS A 97 -11.72 -2.14 14.78
CA CYS A 97 -13.11 -1.77 14.51
C CYS A 97 -13.69 -2.67 13.43
N ARG A 98 -12.87 -3.15 12.48
CA ARG A 98 -13.24 -4.29 11.65
C ARG A 98 -13.58 -5.52 12.52
N ASP A 99 -12.73 -5.83 13.50
CA ASP A 99 -12.95 -6.99 14.41
C ASP A 99 -14.23 -6.84 15.27
N ARG A 100 -14.67 -5.60 15.52
CA ARG A 100 -15.89 -5.30 16.29
C ARG A 100 -17.11 -5.07 15.41
N GLY A 101 -17.02 -5.32 14.10
CA GLY A 101 -18.12 -5.08 13.15
C GLY A 101 -18.54 -3.62 13.03
N GLY A 102 -17.68 -2.68 13.42
CA GLY A 102 -17.96 -1.25 13.40
C GLY A 102 -17.68 -0.63 12.03
N ASP A 103 -18.57 0.26 11.60
CA ASP A 103 -18.41 1.03 10.37
C ASP A 103 -17.57 2.29 10.62
N TYR A 104 -16.47 2.46 9.88
CA TYR A 104 -15.60 3.63 10.01
C TYR A 104 -15.97 4.69 8.99
N LYS A 105 -16.54 5.80 9.45
CA LYS A 105 -16.59 7.04 8.66
C LYS A 105 -15.22 7.72 8.73
N LEU A 106 -14.56 7.83 7.57
CA LEU A 106 -13.39 8.69 7.40
C LEU A 106 -13.84 10.14 7.59
N VAL A 107 -13.52 10.73 8.75
CA VAL A 107 -13.66 12.16 8.95
C VAL A 107 -12.41 12.79 8.30
N HIS A 108 -12.62 13.46 7.17
CA HIS A 108 -11.62 14.23 6.45
C HIS A 108 -11.28 15.52 7.20
#